data_AF-A0A938JD41-F1
#
_entry.id   AF-A0A938JD41-F1
#
_cell.length_a   1.000
_cell.length_b   1.000
_cell.length_c   1.000
_cell.angle_alpha   90.00
_cell.angle_beta   90.00
_cell.angle_gamma   90.00
#
_symmetry.space_group_name_H-M   'P 1'
#
loop_
_entity.id
_entity.type
_entity.pdbx_description
1 polymer ?
#
loop_
_entity_poly.entity_id
_entity_poly.type
_entity_poly.pdbx_seq_one_letter_code
_entity_poly.pdbx_strand_id
1 'polypeptide(L)' 'MRTLTVTDDCEEMQTVFFILGPVLYTDEHEVVVHVEDNVGLIQHCKKADKANGLGEDFVEQFSR' A
#
# COMPACT_ATOMS: atom_id res chain seq x y z
N MET A 1 -1.84 -17.34 -5.23
CA MET A 1 -0.80 -16.35 -4.88
C MET A 1 -0.37 -15.61 -6.13
N ARG A 2 -0.19 -14.28 -6.09
CA ARG A 2 0.23 -13.46 -7.25
C ARG A 2 1.34 -12.50 -6.80
N THR A 3 2.30 -12.27 -7.68
CA THR A 3 3.36 -11.27 -7.50
C THR A 3 3.21 -10.22 -8.57
N LEU A 4 3.04 -8.96 -8.16
CA LEU A 4 3.08 -7.82 -9.08
C LEU A 4 4.53 -7.62 -9.53
N THR A 5 4.76 -7.55 -10.84
CA THR A 5 6.08 -7.32 -11.43
C THR A 5 5.97 -6.19 -12.44
N VAL A 6 7.03 -5.40 -12.54
CA VAL A 6 7.20 -4.32 -13.52
C VAL A 6 8.42 -4.67 -14.34
N THR A 7 8.40 -4.44 -15.65
CA THR A 7 9.54 -4.71 -16.53
C THR A 7 10.66 -3.69 -16.30
N ASP A 8 11.91 -4.10 -16.48
CA ASP A 8 13.08 -3.26 -16.19
C ASP A 8 13.18 -2.00 -17.08
N ASP A 9 12.51 -2.00 -18.23
CA ASP A 9 12.48 -0.89 -19.19
C ASP A 9 11.35 0.13 -18.93
N CYS A 10 10.53 -0.08 -17.90
CA CYS A 10 9.46 0.83 -17.53
C CYS A 10 9.98 1.94 -16.59
N GLU A 11 10.02 3.19 -17.08
CA GLU A 11 10.45 4.35 -16.28
C GLU A 11 9.54 4.59 -15.06
N GLU A 12 8.22 4.52 -15.25
CA GLU A 12 7.23 4.62 -14.17
C GLU A 12 5.94 3.87 -14.54
N MET A 13 5.52 2.92 -13.70
CA MET A 13 4.21 2.28 -13.85
C MET A 13 3.15 3.05 -13.08
N GLN A 14 2.18 3.64 -13.79
CA GLN A 14 1.01 4.27 -13.20
C GLN A 14 -0.23 3.39 -13.41
N THR A 15 -0.96 3.08 -12.33
CA THR A 15 -2.16 2.24 -12.40
C THR A 15 -3.15 2.64 -11.30
N VAL A 16 -4.44 2.53 -11.59
CA VAL A 16 -5.51 2.69 -10.61
C VAL A 16 -5.96 1.31 -10.14
N PHE A 17 -5.81 1.04 -8.84
CA PHE A 17 -6.29 -0.19 -8.21
C PHE A 17 -7.50 0.09 -7.32
N PHE A 18 -8.46 -0.82 -7.36
CA PHE A 18 -9.48 -0.95 -6.33
C PHE A 18 -9.18 -2.23 -5.54
N ILE A 19 -8.57 -2.07 -4.36
CA ILE A 19 -8.18 -3.19 -3.50
C ILE A 19 -9.30 -3.39 -2.47
N LEU A 20 -9.83 -4.61 -2.41
CA LEU A 20 -10.86 -5.00 -1.45
C LEU A 20 -10.26 -5.95 -0.42
N GLY A 21 -10.45 -5.61 0.86
CA GLY A 21 -9.94 -6.42 1.98
C GLY A 21 -8.43 -6.29 2.18
N PRO A 22 -7.86 -7.08 3.12
CA PRO A 22 -6.44 -7.04 3.40
C PRO A 22 -5.62 -7.80 2.34
N VAL A 23 -4.38 -7.38 2.15
CA VAL A 23 -3.35 -8.11 1.40
C VAL A 23 -2.63 -9.06 2.35
N LEU A 24 -2.63 -10.35 2.00
CA LEU A 24 -1.90 -11.38 2.74
C LEU A 24 -0.57 -11.65 2.04
N TYR A 25 0.53 -11.24 2.68
CA TYR A 25 1.87 -11.56 2.22
C TYR A 25 2.26 -12.94 2.70
N THR A 26 2.81 -13.72 1.78
CA THR A 26 3.14 -15.13 1.96
C THR A 26 4.59 -15.37 1.60
N ASP A 27 5.22 -16.32 2.28
CA ASP A 27 6.56 -16.80 1.94
C ASP A 27 6.53 -17.88 0.85
N GLU A 28 7.70 -18.44 0.53
CA GLU A 28 7.88 -19.54 -0.42
C GLU A 28 7.17 -20.85 -0.05
N HIS A 29 6.66 -20.97 1.17
CA HIS A 29 5.91 -22.11 1.69
C HIS A 29 4.40 -21.81 1.83
N GLU A 30 3.93 -20.71 1.24
CA GLU A 30 2.54 -20.24 1.30
C GLU A 30 2.06 -19.91 2.73
N VAL A 31 2.99 -19.69 3.66
CA VAL A 31 2.67 -19.28 5.03
C VAL A 31 2.47 -17.77 5.06
N VAL A 32 1.37 -17.30 5.66
CA VAL A 32 1.12 -15.88 5.84
C VAL A 32 2.12 -15.30 6.85
N VAL A 33 2.96 -14.37 6.39
CA VAL A 33 4.00 -13.72 7.20
C VAL A 33 3.67 -12.27 7.55
N HIS A 34 2.80 -11.64 6.77
CA HIS A 34 2.36 -10.27 7.01
C HIS A 34 0.95 -10.02 6.45
N VAL A 35 0.24 -9.11 7.09
CA VAL A 35 -1.10 -8.67 6.69
C VAL A 35 -1.08 -7.16 6.61
N GLU A 36 -1.40 -6.62 5.44
CA GLU A 36 -1.60 -5.20 5.23
C GLU A 36 -3.08 -4.93 5.01
N ASP A 37 -3.64 -4.00 5.77
CA ASP A 37 -5.03 -3.57 5.65
C ASP A 37 -5.12 -2.04 5.54
N ASN A 38 -6.33 -1.54 5.29
CA ASN A 38 -6.55 -0.11 5.14
C ASN A 38 -6.22 0.69 6.42
N VAL A 39 -6.33 0.10 7.61
CA VAL A 39 -6.02 0.79 8.86
C VAL A 39 -4.51 1.02 8.96
N GLY A 40 -3.73 -0.03 8.71
CA GLY A 40 -2.27 0.06 8.64
C GLY A 40 -1.79 1.01 7.55
N LEU A 41 -2.41 0.95 6.36
CA LEU A 41 -2.09 1.84 5.25
C LEU A 41 -2.36 3.31 5.59
N ILE A 42 -3.51 3.63 6.19
CA ILE A 42 -3.82 5.00 6.64
C ILE A 42 -2.74 5.49 7.62
N GLN A 43 -2.34 4.68 8.60
CA GLN A 43 -1.29 5.06 9.54
C GLN A 43 0.08 5.27 8.85
N HIS A 44 0.37 4.50 7.81
CA HIS A 44 1.56 4.71 6.99
C HIS A 44 1.50 6.06 6.26
N CYS A 45 0.38 6.34 5.58
CA CYS A 45 0.17 7.60 4.86
C CYS A 45 0.28 8.81 5.81
N LYS A 46 -0.34 8.77 6.99
CA LYS A 46 -0.22 9.81 8.02
C LYS A 46 1.23 10.16 8.36
N LYS A 47 2.06 9.14 8.56
CA LYS A 47 3.49 9.32 8.86
C LYS A 47 4.25 9.90 7.67
N ALA A 48 3.98 9.41 6.46
CA ALA A 48 4.63 9.88 5.24
C ALA A 48 4.25 11.33 4.92
N ASP A 49 2.96 11.68 4.99
CA ASP A 49 2.44 13.02 4.71
C ASP A 49 3.02 14.04 5.70
N LYS A 50 3.13 13.67 6.99
CA LYS A 50 3.81 14.48 8.00
C LYS A 50 5.29 14.69 7.67
N ALA A 51 6.00 13.63 7.30
CA ALA A 51 7.43 13.69 6.98
C ALA A 51 7.71 14.55 5.73
N ASN A 52 6.79 14.57 4.78
CA ASN A 52 6.91 15.31 3.52
C ASN A 52 6.31 16.73 3.57
N GLY A 53 5.83 17.18 4.73
CA GLY A 53 5.31 18.54 4.93
C GLY A 53 3.86 18.78 4.50
N LEU A 54 3.12 17.72 4.15
CA LEU A 54 1.69 17.79 3.83
C LEU A 54 0.81 17.85 5.09
N GLY A 55 1.31 17.31 6.21
CA GLY A 55 0.60 17.24 7.48
C GLY A 55 -0.10 15.90 7.69
N GLU A 56 -0.19 15.48 8.94
CA GLU A 56 -0.64 14.14 9.33
C GLU A 56 -2.11 13.87 8.96
N ASP A 57 -2.95 14.91 8.91
CA ASP A 57 -4.38 14.79 8.63
C ASP A 57 -4.72 14.90 7.13
N PHE A 58 -3.72 15.07 6.25
CA PHE A 58 -3.95 15.23 4.82
C PHE A 58 -4.67 14.01 4.21
N VAL A 59 -4.28 12.79 4.59
CA VAL A 59 -4.91 11.57 4.10
C VAL A 59 -6.42 11.45 4.45
N GLU A 60 -6.88 12.12 5.51
CA GLU A 60 -8.27 11.97 5.99
C GLU A 60 -9.31 12.51 5.01
N GLN A 61 -8.93 13.40 4.10
CA GLN A 61 -9.84 13.91 3.06
C GLN A 61 -10.27 12.82 2.05
N PHE A 62 -9.58 11.69 2.03
CA PHE A 62 -9.85 10.56 1.14
C PHE A 62 -10.59 9.40 1.82
N SER A 63 -10.71 9.42 3.15
CA SER A 63 -11.47 8.45 3.95
C SER A 63 -12.98 8.72 3.83
N ARG A 64 -13.79 7.66 3.74
CA ARG A 64 -15.27 7.73 3.70
C ARG A 64 -15.91 6.67 4.58
#